data_AF-A0A372JTD6-F1
#
_entry.id   AF-A0A372JTD6-F1
#
_cell.length_a   1.000
_cell.length_b   1.000
_cell.length_c   1.000
_cell.angle_alpha   90.00
_cell.angle_beta   90.00
_cell.angle_gamma   90.00
#
_symmetry.space_group_name_H-M   'P 1'
#
loop_
_entity.id
_entity.type
_entity.pdbx_description
1 polymer ?
#
loop_
_entity_poly.entity_id
_entity_poly.type
_entity_poly.pdbx_seq_one_letter_code
_entity_poly.pdbx_strand_id
1 'polypeptide(L)'
;MPEQPVYALGRIGYDFPTQTRRDSVKQRMGDTAEPEDPADMLAHLDENPSDAEALQWTLNLQGVPIYFLEPRGAYAAQTYELLRQFLREQLEEGVERVSVPGVISGVGRHRSGAEIPIVAPALRGMYSWTTEALVSAVAGSGDGTGAEKKSSKPTAGQREAVRGGVTNFLERVYYEIRNLGLEPRERAINFAATNAFSVEAVYEHAVRQNMELDTIDVEPSPLCPPNSDCWDVKLTFFFPERPVPSARRVYRFTVDVADVVPATIGTMRTWAIR
;
A
#
# COMPACT_ATOMS: atom_id res chain seq x y z
N MET A 1 -0.98 -22.30 17.52
CA MET A 1 -1.80 -21.08 17.59
C MET A 1 -2.28 -20.82 16.17
N PRO A 2 -3.54 -20.44 15.94
CA PRO A 2 -3.96 -20.03 14.60
C PRO A 2 -3.08 -18.86 14.13
N GLU A 3 -2.64 -18.92 12.89
CA GLU A 3 -1.89 -17.83 12.27
C GLU A 3 -2.77 -16.58 12.22
N GLN A 4 -2.27 -15.45 12.71
CA GLN A 4 -2.99 -14.18 12.66
C GLN A 4 -2.53 -13.41 11.42
N PRO A 5 -3.33 -13.36 10.33
CA PRO A 5 -2.97 -12.63 9.13
C PRO A 5 -3.03 -11.12 9.37
N VAL A 6 -2.15 -10.41 8.69
CA VAL A 6 -2.11 -8.95 8.64
C VAL A 6 -2.00 -8.50 7.19
N TYR A 7 -2.67 -7.40 6.86
CA TYR A 7 -2.45 -6.67 5.61
C TYR A 7 -2.29 -5.19 5.95
N ALA A 8 -1.05 -4.78 6.18
CA ALA A 8 -0.75 -3.45 6.70
C ALA A 8 -0.22 -2.52 5.58
N LEU A 9 -0.53 -1.23 5.72
CA LEU A 9 0.01 -0.17 4.87
C LEU A 9 0.95 0.71 5.69
N GLY A 10 2.03 1.17 5.09
CA GLY A 10 2.96 2.07 5.78
C GLY A 10 4.17 2.42 4.94
N ARG A 11 5.24 2.83 5.62
CA ARG A 11 6.55 3.12 5.03
C ARG A 11 7.61 2.19 5.61
N ILE A 12 8.47 1.67 4.75
CA ILE A 12 9.62 0.88 5.17
C ILE A 12 10.61 1.78 5.90
N GLY A 13 11.13 1.27 7.01
CA GLY A 13 12.30 1.81 7.68
C GLY A 13 13.12 0.69 8.26
N TYR A 14 14.13 1.05 9.03
CA TYR A 14 14.93 0.11 9.79
C TYR A 14 15.39 0.75 11.10
N ASP A 15 15.75 -0.10 12.04
CA ASP A 15 16.41 0.26 13.28
C ASP A 15 17.47 -0.82 13.58
N PHE A 16 18.18 -0.66 14.69
CA PHE A 16 19.13 -1.64 15.18
C PHE A 16 18.60 -2.27 16.48
N PRO A 17 18.63 -3.61 16.61
CA PRO A 17 18.15 -4.28 17.80
C PRO A 17 18.97 -3.93 19.04
N THR A 18 20.25 -3.61 18.87
CA THR A 18 21.17 -3.23 19.95
C THR A 18 22.22 -2.24 19.46
N GLN A 19 22.83 -1.49 20.39
CA GLN A 19 23.98 -0.64 20.09
C GLN A 19 25.14 -1.43 19.49
N THR A 20 25.42 -2.64 20.01
CA THR A 20 26.47 -3.51 19.48
C THR A 20 26.21 -3.92 18.03
N ARG A 21 24.95 -4.18 17.66
CA ARG A 21 24.59 -4.48 16.27
C ARG A 21 24.84 -3.26 15.38
N ARG A 22 24.40 -2.08 15.82
CA ARG A 22 24.64 -0.81 15.13
C ARG A 22 26.14 -0.57 14.89
N ASP A 23 26.96 -0.75 15.91
CA ASP A 23 28.41 -0.54 15.82
C ASP A 23 29.08 -1.56 14.89
N SER A 24 28.63 -2.81 14.87
CA SER A 24 29.13 -3.83 13.94
C SER A 24 28.84 -3.50 12.48
N VAL A 25 27.68 -2.88 12.20
CA VAL A 25 27.33 -2.43 10.85
C VAL A 25 28.18 -1.21 10.47
N LYS A 26 28.31 -0.23 11.37
CA LYS A 26 29.19 0.95 11.17
C LYS A 26 30.62 0.55 10.80
N GLN A 27 31.20 -0.43 11.50
CA GLN A 27 32.57 -0.90 11.23
C GLN A 27 32.74 -1.43 9.81
N ARG A 28 31.69 -1.98 9.20
CA ARG A 28 31.71 -2.48 7.82
C ARG A 28 31.43 -1.40 6.79
N MET A 29 30.63 -0.39 7.14
CA MET A 29 30.32 0.77 6.29
C MET A 29 31.52 1.73 6.13
N GLY A 30 32.45 1.71 7.10
CA GLY A 30 33.60 2.62 7.13
C GLY A 30 33.30 3.94 7.86
N ASP A 31 34.31 4.81 7.93
CA ASP A 31 34.26 5.97 8.82
C ASP A 31 33.29 7.06 8.34
N THR A 32 33.15 7.23 7.02
CA THR A 32 32.39 8.34 6.42
C THR A 32 30.89 8.10 6.28
N ALA A 33 30.45 6.84 6.27
CA ALA A 33 29.05 6.47 6.01
C ALA A 33 28.28 6.28 7.32
N GLU A 34 27.09 6.87 7.47
CA GLU A 34 26.31 6.83 8.71
C GLU A 34 25.21 5.75 8.67
N PRO A 35 25.16 4.79 9.61
CA PRO A 35 24.15 3.74 9.61
C PRO A 35 22.72 4.26 9.74
N GLU A 36 22.50 5.41 10.37
CA GLU A 36 21.19 6.05 10.50
C GLU A 36 20.75 6.79 9.24
N ASP A 37 21.67 7.07 8.30
CA ASP A 37 21.33 7.65 7.00
C ASP A 37 20.87 6.54 6.03
N PRO A 38 19.62 6.60 5.53
CA PRO A 38 19.11 5.54 4.66
C PRO A 38 19.83 5.40 3.32
N ALA A 39 20.42 6.48 2.78
CA ALA A 39 21.14 6.42 1.52
C ALA A 39 22.49 5.71 1.70
N ASP A 40 23.22 6.05 2.78
CA ASP A 40 24.46 5.36 3.14
C ASP A 40 24.21 3.87 3.46
N MET A 41 23.12 3.57 4.18
CA MET A 41 22.73 2.19 4.48
C MET A 41 22.41 1.40 3.21
N LEU A 42 21.64 1.97 2.27
CA LEU A 42 21.32 1.31 1.01
C LEU A 42 22.58 1.04 0.18
N ALA A 43 23.49 2.00 0.09
CA ALA A 43 24.77 1.81 -0.60
C ALA A 43 25.56 0.64 0.00
N HIS A 44 25.64 0.56 1.34
CA HIS A 44 26.27 -0.57 2.03
C HIS A 44 25.58 -1.90 1.73
N LEU A 45 24.25 -1.94 1.77
CA LEU A 45 23.46 -3.16 1.52
C LEU A 45 23.48 -3.60 0.06
N ASP A 46 23.76 -2.71 -0.90
CA ASP A 46 23.94 -3.08 -2.30
C ASP A 46 25.25 -3.85 -2.51
N GLU A 47 26.30 -3.45 -1.81
CA GLU A 47 27.59 -4.16 -1.79
C GLU A 47 27.56 -5.41 -0.89
N ASN A 48 26.75 -5.38 0.18
CA ASN A 48 26.66 -6.44 1.19
C ASN A 48 25.21 -6.87 1.47
N PRO A 49 24.49 -7.53 0.53
CA PRO A 49 23.07 -7.84 0.69
C PRO A 49 22.73 -8.70 1.92
N SER A 50 23.65 -9.55 2.37
CA SER A 50 23.48 -10.39 3.56
C SER A 50 23.29 -9.58 4.85
N ASP A 51 23.81 -8.36 4.89
CA ASP A 51 23.72 -7.52 6.08
C ASP A 51 22.30 -6.97 6.27
N ALA A 52 21.39 -7.15 5.31
CA ALA A 52 19.99 -6.83 5.49
C ALA A 52 19.34 -7.60 6.65
N GLU A 53 19.79 -8.83 6.93
CA GLU A 53 19.32 -9.63 8.08
C GLU A 53 19.79 -9.04 9.43
N ALA A 54 20.86 -8.25 9.43
CA ALA A 54 21.37 -7.62 10.64
C ALA A 54 20.51 -6.44 11.13
N LEU A 55 19.64 -5.90 10.26
CA LEU A 55 18.76 -4.78 10.56
C LEU A 55 17.42 -5.23 11.14
N GLN A 56 16.84 -4.38 11.97
CA GLN A 56 15.46 -4.53 12.43
C GLN A 56 14.54 -3.73 11.51
N TRP A 57 14.04 -4.35 10.45
CA TRP A 57 13.15 -3.70 9.49
C TRP A 57 11.83 -3.32 10.15
N THR A 58 11.34 -2.12 9.86
CA THR A 58 10.11 -1.57 10.42
C THR A 58 9.12 -1.23 9.31
N LEU A 59 7.84 -1.48 9.59
CA LEU A 59 6.75 -0.82 8.88
C LEU A 59 6.24 0.31 9.76
N ASN A 60 6.28 1.53 9.23
CA ASN A 60 5.95 2.74 9.95
C ASN A 60 4.65 3.33 9.45
N LEU A 61 3.79 3.72 10.38
CA LEU A 61 2.58 4.51 10.11
C LEU A 61 2.75 5.87 10.76
N GLN A 62 2.83 6.92 9.95
CA GLN A 62 3.08 8.30 10.42
C GLN A 62 4.36 8.49 11.25
N GLY A 63 5.43 7.76 10.89
CA GLY A 63 6.69 7.80 11.63
C GLY A 63 6.68 7.00 12.94
N VAL A 64 5.59 6.30 13.26
CA VAL A 64 5.53 5.36 14.38
C VAL A 64 5.71 3.94 13.85
N PRO A 65 6.67 3.16 14.36
CA PRO A 65 6.81 1.76 13.97
C PRO A 65 5.61 0.97 14.51
N ILE A 66 4.84 0.35 13.60
CA ILE A 66 3.67 -0.47 13.93
C ILE A 66 3.96 -1.97 13.84
N TYR A 67 4.95 -2.36 13.04
CA TYR A 67 5.41 -3.74 12.91
C TYR A 67 6.92 -3.81 12.70
N PHE A 68 7.53 -4.88 13.21
CA PHE A 68 8.80 -5.36 12.66
C PHE A 68 8.55 -6.33 11.52
N LEU A 69 9.40 -6.27 10.51
CA LEU A 69 9.33 -7.13 9.34
C LEU A 69 10.48 -8.12 9.42
N GLU A 70 10.15 -9.40 9.57
CA GLU A 70 11.14 -10.47 9.64
C GLU A 70 10.88 -11.48 8.53
N PRO A 71 11.52 -11.30 7.35
CA PRO A 71 11.51 -12.31 6.30
C PRO A 71 11.96 -13.69 6.79
N ARG A 72 11.17 -14.73 6.47
CA ARG A 72 11.45 -16.12 6.86
C ARG A 72 11.17 -17.09 5.71
N GLY A 73 11.73 -18.29 5.83
CA GLY A 73 11.51 -19.38 4.88
C GLY A 73 12.34 -19.25 3.60
N ALA A 74 12.00 -20.08 2.60
CA ALA A 74 12.81 -20.25 1.38
C ALA A 74 12.97 -18.98 0.52
N TYR A 75 12.09 -17.99 0.70
CA TYR A 75 12.10 -16.75 -0.07
C TYR A 75 12.53 -15.51 0.76
N ALA A 76 13.14 -15.71 1.94
CA ALA A 76 13.55 -14.62 2.81
C ALA A 76 14.52 -13.63 2.12
N ALA A 77 15.47 -14.15 1.33
CA ALA A 77 16.43 -13.32 0.60
C ALA A 77 15.74 -12.38 -0.40
N GLN A 78 14.75 -12.87 -1.15
CA GLN A 78 13.97 -12.06 -2.10
C GLN A 78 13.09 -11.05 -1.37
N THR A 79 12.54 -11.39 -0.20
CA THR A 79 11.79 -10.43 0.59
C THR A 79 12.71 -9.32 1.14
N TYR A 80 13.93 -9.63 1.60
CA TYR A 80 14.90 -8.60 1.99
C TYR A 80 15.31 -7.71 0.80
N GLU A 81 15.48 -8.29 -0.38
CA GLU A 81 15.70 -7.52 -1.62
C GLU A 81 14.55 -6.55 -1.89
N LEU A 82 13.31 -7.01 -1.76
CA LEU A 82 12.14 -6.15 -1.94
C LEU A 82 12.03 -5.05 -0.88
N LEU A 83 12.38 -5.34 0.39
CA LEU A 83 12.44 -4.31 1.44
C LEU A 83 13.47 -3.23 1.15
N ARG A 84 14.66 -3.61 0.64
CA ARG A 84 15.68 -2.65 0.17
C ARG A 84 15.18 -1.84 -1.02
N GLN A 85 14.52 -2.48 -1.98
CA GLN A 85 13.91 -1.80 -3.11
C GLN A 85 12.89 -0.75 -2.65
N PHE A 86 11.97 -1.11 -1.77
CA PHE A 86 10.99 -0.16 -1.23
C PHE A 86 11.64 1.00 -0.48
N LEU A 87 12.69 0.73 0.31
CA LEU A 87 13.44 1.79 0.98
C LEU A 87 14.08 2.75 -0.03
N ARG A 88 14.64 2.23 -1.14
CA ARG A 88 15.20 3.04 -2.24
C ARG A 88 14.15 3.90 -2.93
N GLU A 89 13.03 3.29 -3.33
CA GLU A 89 11.96 4.00 -4.03
C GLU A 89 11.34 5.11 -3.15
N GLN A 90 11.34 4.94 -1.82
CA GLN A 90 10.93 6.00 -0.88
C GLN A 90 11.89 7.20 -0.86
N LEU A 91 13.18 7.00 -1.15
CA LEU A 91 14.17 8.08 -1.20
C LEU A 91 14.22 8.75 -2.57
N GLU A 92 14.18 7.96 -3.64
CA GLU A 92 14.43 8.43 -5.01
C GLU A 92 13.14 8.83 -5.74
N GLU A 93 12.07 8.05 -5.58
CA GLU A 93 10.83 8.22 -6.34
C GLU A 93 9.71 8.85 -5.51
N GLY A 94 9.97 9.11 -4.24
CA GLY A 94 8.98 9.64 -3.31
C GLY A 94 7.83 8.68 -3.07
N VAL A 95 8.09 7.36 -3.05
CA VAL A 95 7.08 6.36 -2.64
C VAL A 95 6.50 6.77 -1.30
N GLU A 96 5.19 6.95 -1.29
CA GLU A 96 4.48 7.38 -0.10
C GLU A 96 4.15 6.18 0.79
N ARG A 97 3.86 5.02 0.19
CA ARG A 97 3.31 3.85 0.90
C ARG A 97 3.67 2.52 0.22
N VAL A 98 3.72 1.48 1.04
CA VAL A 98 3.83 0.08 0.64
C VAL A 98 2.71 -0.76 1.26
N SER A 99 2.31 -1.84 0.60
CA SER A 99 1.51 -2.92 1.19
C SER A 99 2.41 -4.02 1.73
N VAL A 100 2.10 -4.52 2.92
CA VAL A 100 2.80 -5.67 3.52
C VAL A 100 1.76 -6.67 4.06
N PRO A 101 1.41 -7.69 3.26
CA PRO A 101 0.72 -8.87 3.78
C PRO A 101 1.70 -9.74 4.58
N GLY A 102 1.18 -10.44 5.58
CA GLY A 102 1.97 -11.42 6.34
C GLY A 102 1.23 -12.06 7.49
N VAL A 103 1.98 -12.74 8.35
CA VAL A 103 1.45 -13.39 9.56
C VAL A 103 2.20 -12.87 10.78
N ILE A 104 1.48 -12.58 11.86
CA ILE A 104 2.08 -12.25 13.15
C ILE A 104 2.81 -13.47 13.69
N SER A 105 4.12 -13.35 13.88
CA SER A 105 5.04 -14.44 14.20
C SER A 105 5.75 -14.27 15.54
N GLY A 106 5.48 -13.18 16.25
CA GLY A 106 6.04 -12.89 17.56
C GLY A 106 5.89 -11.42 17.94
N VAL A 107 6.65 -11.01 18.95
CA VAL A 107 6.75 -9.63 19.42
C VAL A 107 8.22 -9.32 19.65
N GLY A 108 8.68 -8.19 19.13
CA GLY A 108 10.02 -7.67 19.35
C GLY A 108 9.97 -6.43 20.24
N ARG A 109 11.12 -6.09 20.84
CA ARG A 109 11.26 -4.86 21.63
C ARG A 109 11.96 -3.79 20.80
N HIS A 110 11.30 -2.66 20.64
CA HIS A 110 11.91 -1.45 20.06
C HIS A 110 12.87 -0.80 21.05
N ARG A 111 13.85 -0.02 20.56
CA ARG A 111 14.79 0.72 21.41
C ARG A 111 14.12 1.67 22.41
N SER A 112 12.91 2.15 22.11
CA SER A 112 12.11 2.95 23.05
C SER A 112 11.53 2.16 24.23
N GLY A 113 11.69 0.82 24.24
CA GLY A 113 11.06 -0.09 25.19
C GLY A 113 9.67 -0.58 24.75
N ALA A 114 9.11 -0.05 23.65
CA ALA A 114 7.82 -0.50 23.13
C ALA A 114 7.89 -1.95 22.61
N GLU A 115 6.84 -2.72 22.89
CA GLU A 115 6.66 -4.06 22.34
C GLU A 115 5.87 -3.96 21.03
N ILE A 116 6.49 -4.37 19.93
CA ILE A 116 5.97 -4.22 18.57
C ILE A 116 5.82 -5.62 17.96
N PRO A 117 4.66 -5.97 17.36
CA PRO A 117 4.48 -7.27 16.74
C PRO A 117 5.42 -7.48 15.56
N ILE A 118 5.89 -8.72 15.40
CA ILE A 118 6.74 -9.14 14.28
C ILE A 118 5.86 -9.80 13.22
N VAL A 119 5.92 -9.28 12.01
CA VAL A 119 5.26 -9.82 10.82
C VAL A 119 6.28 -10.61 10.03
N ALA A 120 5.95 -11.87 9.73
CA ALA A 120 6.62 -12.63 8.68
C ALA A 120 5.96 -12.29 7.34
N PRO A 121 6.59 -11.47 6.47
CA PRO A 121 5.93 -10.96 5.28
C PRO A 121 5.72 -12.06 4.23
N ALA A 122 4.57 -12.03 3.57
CA ALA A 122 4.35 -12.80 2.35
C ALA A 122 4.87 -11.99 1.16
N LEU A 123 5.88 -12.51 0.46
CA LEU A 123 6.45 -11.85 -0.72
C LEU A 123 5.38 -11.49 -1.76
N ARG A 124 4.42 -12.40 -1.96
CA ARG A 124 3.25 -12.16 -2.82
C ARG A 124 2.36 -11.09 -2.16
N GLY A 125 2.06 -10.02 -2.88
CA GLY A 125 1.16 -8.95 -2.42
C GLY A 125 1.88 -7.78 -1.73
N MET A 126 3.21 -7.84 -1.62
CA MET A 126 4.01 -6.67 -1.30
C MET A 126 4.14 -5.78 -2.54
N TYR A 127 3.65 -4.55 -2.45
CA TYR A 127 3.72 -3.56 -3.53
C TYR A 127 4.09 -2.19 -2.97
N SER A 128 4.82 -1.41 -3.77
CA SER A 128 5.03 0.02 -3.58
C SER A 128 4.31 0.79 -4.67
N TRP A 129 3.99 2.06 -4.39
CA TRP A 129 3.42 2.94 -5.38
C TRP A 129 3.80 4.38 -5.12
N THR A 130 3.99 5.12 -6.21
CA THR A 130 4.15 6.56 -6.22
C THR A 130 2.88 7.20 -6.79
N THR A 131 2.58 8.40 -6.30
CA THR A 131 1.50 9.23 -6.88
C THR A 131 1.75 9.45 -8.38
N GLU A 132 3.01 9.59 -8.80
CA GLU A 132 3.41 9.72 -10.21
C GLU A 132 3.06 8.52 -11.07
N ALA A 133 3.37 7.31 -10.59
CA ALA A 133 3.10 6.08 -11.33
C ALA A 133 1.59 5.90 -11.51
N LEU A 134 0.80 6.19 -10.48
CA LEU A 134 -0.66 6.10 -10.55
C LEU A 134 -1.26 7.16 -11.48
N VAL A 135 -0.78 8.40 -11.42
CA VAL A 135 -1.19 9.46 -12.36
C VAL A 135 -0.84 9.09 -13.79
N SER A 136 0.34 8.52 -14.01
CA SER A 136 0.79 8.09 -15.34
C SER A 136 -0.04 6.92 -15.88
N ALA A 137 -0.39 5.96 -15.02
CA ALA A 137 -1.31 4.87 -15.37
C ALA A 137 -2.65 5.46 -15.80
N VAL A 138 -3.33 6.22 -14.94
CA VAL A 138 -4.67 6.79 -15.20
C VAL A 138 -4.69 7.75 -16.39
N ALA A 139 -3.64 8.54 -16.59
CA ALA A 139 -3.53 9.43 -17.75
C ALA A 139 -3.17 8.68 -19.06
N GLY A 140 -2.63 7.46 -18.93
CA GLY A 140 -2.20 6.59 -20.03
C GLY A 140 -3.23 5.53 -20.43
N SER A 141 -4.16 5.14 -19.55
CA SER A 141 -5.28 4.23 -19.84
C SER A 141 -6.34 4.92 -20.71
N GLY A 142 -6.00 5.04 -21.99
CA GLY A 142 -6.91 5.41 -23.07
C GLY A 142 -7.56 4.22 -23.77
N ASP A 143 -7.54 3.02 -23.16
CA ASP A 143 -7.95 1.78 -23.83
C ASP A 143 -9.33 1.31 -23.35
N GLY A 144 -10.35 1.95 -23.93
CA GLY A 144 -11.62 1.26 -24.19
C GLY A 144 -11.42 0.25 -25.32
N THR A 145 -11.79 -1.00 -25.08
CA THR A 145 -11.81 -2.05 -26.10
C THR A 145 -12.62 -1.63 -27.33
N GLY A 146 -11.96 -1.50 -28.48
CA GLY A 146 -12.60 -1.46 -29.80
C GLY A 146 -12.50 -0.13 -30.54
N ALA A 147 -11.74 -0.19 -31.64
CA ALA A 147 -11.74 0.71 -32.80
C ALA A 147 -11.25 2.17 -32.62
N GLU A 148 -10.22 2.49 -33.42
CA GLU A 148 -9.70 3.83 -33.76
C GLU A 148 -8.89 4.58 -32.70
N LYS A 149 -7.58 4.25 -32.66
CA LYS A 149 -6.52 5.04 -32.04
C LYS A 149 -6.44 6.45 -32.65
N LYS A 150 -7.01 7.44 -31.97
CA LYS A 150 -6.48 8.80 -31.90
C LYS A 150 -6.10 9.09 -30.43
N SER A 151 -4.99 8.51 -29.97
CA SER A 151 -4.41 8.85 -28.68
C SER A 151 -3.81 10.26 -28.73
N SER A 152 -4.63 11.29 -28.53
CA SER A 152 -4.10 12.60 -28.18
C SER A 152 -3.41 12.47 -26.82
N LYS A 153 -2.10 12.74 -26.76
CA LYS A 153 -1.38 12.89 -25.49
C LYS A 153 -2.23 13.78 -24.56
N PRO A 154 -2.49 13.36 -23.30
CA PRO A 154 -3.24 14.20 -22.38
C PRO A 154 -2.56 15.56 -22.25
N THR A 155 -3.36 16.63 -22.33
CA THR A 155 -2.84 18.00 -22.21
C THR A 155 -2.22 18.20 -20.84
N ALA A 156 -1.33 19.20 -20.70
CA ALA A 156 -0.72 19.51 -19.41
C ALA A 156 -1.78 19.76 -18.31
N GLY A 157 -2.85 20.49 -18.65
CA GLY A 157 -3.97 20.74 -17.72
C GLY A 157 -4.76 19.50 -17.33
N GLN A 158 -4.94 18.54 -18.25
CA GLN A 158 -5.60 17.26 -17.92
C GLN A 158 -4.75 16.42 -16.96
N ARG A 159 -3.43 16.36 -17.18
CA ARG A 159 -2.53 15.65 -16.25
C ARG A 159 -2.51 16.28 -14.87
N GLU A 160 -2.56 17.60 -14.79
CA GLU A 160 -2.63 18.29 -13.49
C GLU A 160 -3.95 18.02 -12.76
N ALA A 161 -5.08 18.00 -13.48
CA ALA A 161 -6.37 17.63 -12.89
C ALA A 161 -6.40 16.17 -12.41
N VAL A 162 -5.86 15.23 -13.22
CA VAL A 162 -5.69 13.83 -12.83
C VAL A 162 -4.85 13.74 -11.56
N ARG A 163 -3.70 14.42 -11.53
CA ARG A 163 -2.82 14.49 -10.36
C ARG A 163 -3.55 14.99 -9.12
N GLY A 164 -4.24 16.12 -9.21
CA GLY A 164 -4.99 16.68 -8.08
C GLY A 164 -6.03 15.71 -7.54
N GLY A 165 -6.81 15.08 -8.43
CA GLY A 165 -7.82 14.09 -8.05
C GLY A 165 -7.24 12.82 -7.42
N VAL A 166 -6.18 12.27 -8.01
CA VAL A 166 -5.46 11.09 -7.48
C VAL A 166 -4.85 11.41 -6.12
N THR A 167 -4.17 12.56 -5.98
CA THR A 167 -3.55 12.99 -4.72
C THR A 167 -4.59 13.13 -3.62
N ASN A 168 -5.68 13.88 -3.88
CA ASN A 168 -6.76 14.06 -2.92
C ASN A 168 -7.39 12.71 -2.50
N PHE A 169 -7.63 11.81 -3.46
CA PHE A 169 -8.14 10.48 -3.14
C PHE A 169 -7.18 9.68 -2.25
N LEU A 170 -5.89 9.62 -2.60
CA LEU A 170 -4.87 8.90 -1.85
C LEU A 170 -4.70 9.47 -0.44
N GLU A 171 -4.75 10.78 -0.29
CA GLU A 171 -4.75 11.45 1.02
C GLU A 171 -5.99 11.07 1.84
N ARG A 172 -7.18 11.10 1.24
CA ARG A 172 -8.41 10.74 1.93
C ARG A 172 -8.46 9.28 2.34
N VAL A 173 -8.10 8.38 1.43
CA VAL A 173 -7.91 6.96 1.73
C VAL A 173 -6.94 6.82 2.90
N TYR A 174 -5.81 7.52 2.87
CA TYR A 174 -4.82 7.43 3.93
C TYR A 174 -5.31 7.94 5.31
N TYR A 175 -5.98 9.08 5.36
CA TYR A 175 -6.43 9.66 6.63
C TYR A 175 -7.66 8.95 7.19
N GLU A 176 -8.56 8.49 6.32
CA GLU A 176 -9.78 7.78 6.73
C GLU A 176 -9.52 6.31 7.08
N ILE A 177 -8.47 5.70 6.51
CA ILE A 177 -8.18 4.26 6.62
C ILE A 177 -7.02 3.99 7.57
N ARG A 178 -6.68 4.93 8.47
CA ARG A 178 -5.61 4.70 9.46
C ARG A 178 -5.96 3.53 10.38
N ASN A 179 -5.35 2.38 10.14
CA ASN A 179 -5.59 1.16 10.89
C ASN A 179 -4.34 0.26 10.91
N LEU A 180 -4.39 -0.83 11.68
CA LEU A 180 -3.27 -1.76 11.84
C LEU A 180 -3.28 -2.89 10.82
N GLY A 181 -4.38 -3.10 10.09
CA GLY A 181 -4.51 -4.15 9.10
C GLY A 181 -4.70 -5.53 9.75
N LEU A 182 -5.21 -5.57 10.97
CA LEU A 182 -5.39 -6.82 11.73
C LEU A 182 -6.79 -7.39 11.52
N GLU A 183 -7.81 -6.57 11.68
CA GLU A 183 -9.20 -7.01 11.55
C GLU A 183 -9.55 -7.31 10.08
N PRO A 184 -10.44 -8.29 9.79
CA PRO A 184 -10.84 -8.59 8.41
C PRO A 184 -11.29 -7.35 7.62
N ARG A 185 -12.09 -6.47 8.26
CA ARG A 185 -12.50 -5.19 7.69
C ARG A 185 -11.32 -4.30 7.31
N GLU A 186 -10.31 -4.23 8.18
CA GLU A 186 -9.09 -3.44 7.97
C GLU A 186 -8.24 -4.01 6.83
N ARG A 187 -8.10 -5.34 6.76
CA ARG A 187 -7.42 -6.01 5.64
C ARG A 187 -8.12 -5.74 4.32
N ALA A 188 -9.45 -5.80 4.30
CA ALA A 188 -10.24 -5.58 3.11
C ALA A 188 -10.06 -4.15 2.56
N ILE A 189 -10.11 -3.15 3.44
CA ILE A 189 -9.97 -1.75 3.05
C ILE A 189 -8.52 -1.39 2.68
N ASN A 190 -7.52 -1.95 3.36
CA ASN A 190 -6.12 -1.74 3.01
C ASN A 190 -5.77 -2.40 1.67
N PHE A 191 -6.29 -3.59 1.41
CA PHE A 191 -6.15 -4.25 0.12
C PHE A 191 -6.86 -3.46 -0.99
N ALA A 192 -8.08 -3.00 -0.73
CA ALA A 192 -8.82 -2.14 -1.65
C ALA A 192 -8.06 -0.87 -2.02
N ALA A 193 -7.38 -0.25 -1.04
CA ALA A 193 -6.57 0.95 -1.24
C ALA A 193 -5.30 0.70 -2.09
N THR A 194 -4.83 -0.55 -2.16
CA THR A 194 -3.55 -0.89 -2.80
C THR A 194 -3.69 -1.69 -4.08
N ASN A 195 -4.85 -2.32 -4.31
CA ASN A 195 -5.12 -3.00 -5.56
C ASN A 195 -5.41 -1.98 -6.68
N ALA A 196 -4.34 -1.41 -7.24
CA ALA A 196 -4.37 -0.41 -8.31
C ALA A 196 -5.24 -0.87 -9.50
N PHE A 197 -5.28 -2.16 -9.82
CA PHE A 197 -6.09 -2.69 -10.93
C PHE A 197 -7.61 -2.55 -10.72
N SER A 198 -8.08 -2.65 -9.48
CA SER A 198 -9.52 -2.49 -9.20
C SER A 198 -9.93 -1.02 -9.12
N VAL A 199 -9.00 -0.14 -8.73
CA VAL A 199 -9.28 1.29 -8.57
C VAL A 199 -8.94 2.08 -9.84
N GLU A 200 -8.10 1.59 -10.75
CA GLU A 200 -7.75 2.28 -12.00
C GLU A 200 -9.00 2.68 -12.81
N ALA A 201 -9.94 1.75 -13.02
CA ALA A 201 -11.20 2.05 -13.69
C ALA A 201 -12.10 3.03 -12.90
N VAL A 202 -12.01 3.01 -11.55
CA VAL A 202 -12.70 3.98 -10.70
C VAL A 202 -12.08 5.36 -10.88
N TYR A 203 -10.74 5.47 -10.89
CA TYR A 203 -10.01 6.71 -11.08
C TYR A 203 -10.25 7.31 -12.45
N GLU A 204 -10.18 6.49 -13.50
CA GLU A 204 -10.44 6.89 -14.88
C GLU A 204 -11.85 7.51 -14.99
N HIS A 205 -12.85 6.87 -14.39
CA HIS A 205 -14.21 7.41 -14.37
C HIS A 205 -14.32 8.67 -13.51
N ALA A 206 -13.72 8.69 -12.32
CA ALA A 206 -13.77 9.82 -11.40
C ALA A 206 -13.18 11.07 -12.02
N VAL A 207 -12.00 10.96 -12.62
CA VAL A 207 -11.34 12.07 -13.31
C VAL A 207 -12.16 12.53 -14.52
N ARG A 208 -12.61 11.60 -15.38
CA ARG A 208 -13.36 11.97 -16.60
C ARG A 208 -14.69 12.66 -16.32
N GLN A 209 -15.36 12.28 -15.24
CA GLN A 209 -16.67 12.82 -14.88
C GLN A 209 -16.59 13.94 -13.83
N ASN A 210 -15.36 14.39 -13.51
CA ASN A 210 -15.08 15.37 -12.46
C ASN A 210 -15.81 15.01 -11.15
N MET A 211 -15.64 13.77 -10.70
CA MET A 211 -16.22 13.27 -9.45
C MET A 211 -15.18 13.32 -8.33
N GLU A 212 -15.65 13.64 -7.13
CA GLU A 212 -14.85 13.59 -5.93
C GLU A 212 -15.34 12.45 -5.03
N LEU A 213 -14.40 11.77 -4.36
CA LEU A 213 -14.73 10.77 -3.35
C LEU A 213 -15.58 11.46 -2.27
N ASP A 214 -16.52 10.74 -1.68
CA ASP A 214 -17.38 11.23 -0.61
C ASP A 214 -17.26 10.34 0.62
N THR A 215 -17.49 9.04 0.46
CA THR A 215 -17.40 8.06 1.54
C THR A 215 -16.75 6.76 1.08
N ILE A 216 -16.03 6.14 2.00
CA ILE A 216 -15.55 4.76 1.90
C ILE A 216 -16.29 3.93 2.94
N ASP A 217 -17.04 2.93 2.50
CA ASP A 217 -17.78 2.03 3.38
C ASP A 217 -17.37 0.59 3.14
N VAL A 218 -17.32 -0.20 4.21
CA VAL A 218 -16.84 -1.59 4.18
C VAL A 218 -17.70 -2.43 5.11
N GLU A 219 -18.43 -3.36 4.51
CA GLU A 219 -19.41 -4.23 5.17
C GLU A 219 -19.17 -5.70 4.81
N PRO A 220 -19.59 -6.65 5.67
CA PRO A 220 -19.55 -8.08 5.32
C PRO A 220 -20.38 -8.36 4.07
N SER A 221 -19.82 -9.11 3.12
CA SER A 221 -20.55 -9.48 1.91
C SER A 221 -21.55 -10.60 2.23
N PRO A 222 -22.82 -10.49 1.79
CA PRO A 222 -23.81 -11.55 2.01
C PRO A 222 -23.58 -12.77 1.11
N LEU A 223 -22.70 -12.66 0.10
CA LEU A 223 -22.41 -13.70 -0.87
C LEU A 223 -20.92 -14.00 -0.86
N CYS A 224 -20.56 -15.09 -0.18
CA CYS A 224 -19.20 -15.60 -0.12
C CYS A 224 -19.15 -17.07 -0.55
N PRO A 225 -18.10 -17.48 -1.29
CA PRO A 225 -17.77 -18.89 -1.41
C PRO A 225 -17.59 -19.54 -0.03
N PRO A 226 -17.80 -20.86 0.10
CA PRO A 226 -17.50 -21.57 1.35
C PRO A 226 -16.04 -21.36 1.77
N ASN A 227 -15.81 -21.15 3.08
CA ASN A 227 -14.50 -20.87 3.68
C ASN A 227 -13.83 -19.54 3.25
N SER A 228 -14.60 -18.59 2.71
CA SER A 228 -14.14 -17.23 2.45
C SER A 228 -14.57 -16.26 3.56
N ASP A 229 -13.88 -15.13 3.65
CA ASP A 229 -14.19 -14.00 4.52
C ASP A 229 -14.26 -12.76 3.65
N CYS A 230 -15.41 -12.54 3.00
CA CYS A 230 -15.55 -11.47 2.01
C CYS A 230 -16.23 -10.23 2.55
N TRP A 231 -15.72 -9.10 2.08
CA TRP A 231 -16.15 -7.77 2.44
C TRP A 231 -16.45 -6.98 1.18
N ASP A 232 -17.62 -6.34 1.15
CA ASP A 232 -17.98 -5.41 0.10
C ASP A 232 -17.39 -4.04 0.45
N VAL A 233 -16.49 -3.55 -0.40
CA VAL A 233 -15.92 -2.20 -0.30
C VAL A 233 -16.65 -1.29 -1.26
N LYS A 234 -17.24 -0.22 -0.73
CA LYS A 234 -18.03 0.78 -1.46
C LYS A 234 -17.31 2.12 -1.45
N LEU A 235 -17.04 2.64 -2.63
CA LEU A 235 -16.55 4.00 -2.83
C LEU A 235 -17.71 4.83 -3.39
N THR A 236 -18.18 5.80 -2.62
CA THR A 236 -19.24 6.72 -3.06
C THR A 236 -18.62 8.03 -3.48
N PHE A 237 -19.02 8.52 -4.64
CA PHE A 237 -18.56 9.76 -5.23
C PHE A 237 -19.71 10.74 -5.44
N PHE A 238 -19.41 12.03 -5.34
CA PHE A 238 -20.35 13.12 -5.65
C PHE A 238 -19.80 13.96 -6.82
N PHE A 239 -20.66 14.84 -7.36
CA PHE A 239 -20.31 15.72 -8.47
C PHE A 239 -20.27 17.17 -7.95
N PRO A 240 -19.09 17.74 -7.66
CA PRO A 240 -18.94 19.06 -7.04
C PRO A 240 -19.60 20.20 -7.84
N GLU A 241 -19.63 20.10 -9.17
CA GLU A 241 -20.23 21.12 -10.04
C GLU A 241 -21.77 21.07 -10.08
N ARG A 242 -22.40 20.04 -9.49
CA ARG A 242 -23.86 19.86 -9.55
C ARG A 242 -24.55 20.38 -8.28
N PRO A 243 -25.70 21.07 -8.40
CA PRO A 243 -26.46 21.54 -7.25
C PRO A 243 -26.91 20.41 -6.34
N VAL A 244 -26.87 20.62 -5.02
CA VAL A 244 -27.39 19.68 -4.02
C VAL A 244 -28.92 19.77 -3.99
N PRO A 245 -29.66 18.64 -3.95
CA PRO A 245 -29.18 17.27 -4.00
C PRO A 245 -28.88 16.79 -5.44
N SER A 246 -27.64 16.36 -5.67
CA SER A 246 -27.21 15.74 -6.92
C SER A 246 -27.05 14.23 -6.73
N ALA A 247 -27.30 13.46 -7.79
CA ALA A 247 -27.11 12.02 -7.77
C ALA A 247 -25.62 11.68 -7.51
N ARG A 248 -25.36 10.77 -6.58
CA ARG A 248 -24.03 10.24 -6.27
C ARG A 248 -23.77 8.97 -7.08
N ARG A 249 -22.51 8.61 -7.27
CA ARG A 249 -22.10 7.37 -7.94
C ARG A 249 -21.47 6.43 -6.91
N VAL A 250 -21.87 5.17 -6.90
CA VAL A 250 -21.27 4.15 -6.05
C VAL A 250 -20.48 3.17 -6.93
N TYR A 251 -19.28 2.82 -6.47
CA TYR A 251 -18.48 1.71 -6.96
C TYR A 251 -18.36 0.67 -5.86
N ARG A 252 -18.65 -0.59 -6.17
CA ARG A 252 -18.52 -1.70 -5.22
C ARG A 252 -17.70 -2.82 -5.81
N PHE A 253 -16.76 -3.31 -5.03
CA PHE A 253 -16.05 -4.56 -5.30
C PHE A 253 -15.98 -5.38 -4.01
N THR A 254 -15.84 -6.68 -4.17
CA THR A 254 -15.83 -7.63 -3.06
C THR A 254 -14.40 -8.14 -2.89
N VAL A 255 -13.90 -8.13 -1.65
CA VAL A 255 -12.55 -8.58 -1.29
C VAL A 255 -12.66 -9.75 -0.35
N ASP A 256 -12.05 -10.89 -0.68
CA ASP A 256 -11.84 -12.02 0.22
C ASP A 256 -10.54 -11.83 1.01
N VAL A 257 -10.64 -11.83 2.34
CA VAL A 257 -9.52 -11.68 3.25
C VAL A 257 -9.27 -12.93 4.11
N ALA A 258 -9.80 -14.09 3.68
CA ALA A 258 -9.57 -15.36 4.36
C ALA A 258 -8.09 -15.81 4.30
N ASP A 259 -7.39 -15.48 3.22
CA ASP A 259 -5.95 -15.73 3.07
C ASP A 259 -5.12 -14.49 3.48
N VAL A 260 -3.83 -14.70 3.75
CA VAL A 260 -2.84 -13.66 4.08
C VAL A 260 -2.74 -12.61 2.99
N VAL A 261 -2.86 -13.05 1.73
CA VAL A 261 -2.91 -12.17 0.56
C VAL A 261 -4.35 -12.13 0.09
N PRO A 262 -5.08 -11.02 0.33
CA PRO A 262 -6.47 -10.91 -0.09
C PRO A 262 -6.64 -10.99 -1.61
N ALA A 263 -7.86 -11.30 -2.04
CA ALA A 263 -8.21 -11.40 -3.45
C ALA A 263 -9.51 -10.66 -3.76
N THR A 264 -9.60 -10.06 -4.95
CA THR A 264 -10.86 -9.49 -5.43
C THR A 264 -11.75 -10.58 -6.00
N ILE A 265 -13.02 -10.63 -5.58
CA ILE A 265 -14.03 -11.56 -6.09
C ILE A 265 -14.91 -10.85 -7.12
N GLY A 266 -15.03 -11.45 -8.30
CA GLY A 266 -15.94 -11.01 -9.35
C GLY A 266 -15.55 -9.68 -9.99
N THR A 267 -16.53 -9.03 -10.62
CA THR A 267 -16.34 -7.75 -11.31
C THR A 267 -16.85 -6.59 -10.47
N MET A 268 -16.15 -5.46 -10.54
CA MET A 268 -16.63 -4.19 -9.98
C MET A 268 -18.04 -3.86 -10.49
N ARG A 269 -18.91 -3.44 -9.58
CA ARG A 269 -20.27 -2.97 -9.87
C ARG A 269 -20.37 -1.47 -9.66
N THR A 270 -21.20 -0.80 -10.45
CA THR A 270 -21.43 0.63 -10.32
C THR A 270 -22.90 0.98 -10.55
N TRP A 271 -23.43 1.93 -9.78
CA TRP A 271 -24.78 2.44 -9.91
C TRP A 271 -24.87 3.87 -9.37
N ALA A 272 -25.97 4.57 -9.68
CA ALA A 272 -26.24 5.90 -9.15
C ALA A 272 -27.20 5.81 -7.95
N ILE A 273 -27.02 6.68 -6.97
CA ILE A 273 -27.93 6.87 -5.83
C ILE A 273 -28.36 8.35 -5.78
N ARG A 274 -29.52 8.64 -5.17
CA ARG A 274 -30.02 10.01 -4.97
C ARG A 274 -29.75 10.50 -3.57
#